data_AF-A0A1H7EI86-F1
#
_entry.id   AF-A0A1H7EI86-F1
#
_cell.length_a   1.000
_cell.length_b   1.000
_cell.length_c   1.000
_cell.angle_alpha   90.00
_cell.angle_beta   90.00
_cell.angle_gamma   90.00
#
_symmetry.space_group_name_H-M   'P 1'
#
loop_
_entity.id
_entity.type
_entity.pdbx_description
1 polymer ?
#
loop_
_entity_poly.entity_id
_entity_poly.type
_entity_poly.pdbx_seq_one_letter_code
_entity_poly.pdbx_strand_id
1 'polypeptide(L)'
;RREIASAAWEAKLAPTDISFVRALHTIQHEMMWAALTPAYAKLPACLQRLRDRLKSLPNEKRPGRACDRVVKSRPKRYTVRYLNKDIN
;
A
#
# COMPACT_ATOMS: atom_id res chain seq x y z
N ARG A 1 15.21 -2.37 -10.21
CA ARG A 1 13.81 -2.74 -10.55
C ARG A 1 13.68 -4.09 -11.27
N ARG A 2 14.76 -4.65 -11.85
CA ARG A 2 14.75 -5.92 -12.60
C ARG A 2 14.22 -7.13 -11.82
N GLU A 3 14.67 -7.34 -10.58
CA GLU A 3 14.21 -8.47 -9.75
C GLU A 3 12.70 -8.45 -9.51
N ILE A 4 12.13 -7.27 -9.23
CA ILE A 4 10.69 -7.10 -9.03
C ILE A 4 9.93 -7.40 -10.33
N ALA A 5 10.43 -6.94 -11.48
CA ALA A 5 9.83 -7.23 -12.78
C ALA A 5 9.89 -8.72 -13.12
N SER A 6 11.00 -9.40 -12.81
CA SER A 6 11.14 -10.85 -12.98
C SER A 6 10.13 -11.61 -12.13
N ALA A 7 10.00 -11.25 -10.85
CA ALA A 7 9.03 -11.86 -9.96
C ALA A 7 7.58 -11.60 -10.41
N ALA A 8 7.29 -10.41 -10.94
CA ALA A 8 5.97 -10.09 -11.51
C ALA A 8 5.65 -10.96 -12.72
N TRP A 9 6.59 -11.12 -13.65
CA TRP A 9 6.43 -11.98 -14.82
C TRP A 9 6.22 -13.45 -14.44
N GLU A 10 6.98 -13.96 -13.47
CA GLU A 10 6.76 -15.30 -12.93
C GLU A 10 5.35 -15.47 -12.33
N ALA A 11 4.79 -14.42 -11.72
CA ALA A 11 3.43 -14.38 -11.20
C ALA A 11 2.35 -14.07 -12.25
N LYS A 12 2.71 -13.89 -13.54
CA LYS A 12 1.81 -13.46 -14.62
C LYS A 12 1.14 -12.10 -14.35
N LEU A 13 1.82 -11.22 -13.60
CA LEU A 13 1.37 -9.87 -13.27
C LEU A 13 2.16 -8.83 -14.07
N ALA A 14 1.58 -7.65 -14.27
CA ALA A 14 2.35 -6.55 -14.82
C ALA A 14 3.34 -6.04 -13.75
N PRO A 15 4.56 -5.61 -14.12
CA PRO A 15 5.51 -5.01 -13.17
C PRO A 15 4.97 -3.77 -12.43
N THR A 16 3.95 -3.12 -12.98
CA THR A 16 3.23 -1.99 -12.39
C THR A 16 2.26 -2.41 -11.28
N ASP A 17 1.82 -3.67 -11.28
CA ASP A 17 0.87 -4.18 -10.30
C ASP A 17 1.54 -4.41 -8.95
N ILE A 18 2.86 -4.60 -8.92
CA ILE A 18 3.62 -4.70 -7.66
C ILE A 18 4.09 -3.31 -7.24
N SER A 19 3.69 -2.88 -6.05
CA SER A 19 4.14 -1.60 -5.51
C SER A 19 5.65 -1.61 -5.20
N PHE A 20 6.39 -0.67 -5.80
CA PHE A 20 7.84 -0.57 -5.63
C PHE A 20 8.26 -0.40 -4.17
N VAL A 21 7.52 0.42 -3.40
CA VAL A 21 7.83 0.70 -2.00
C VAL A 21 7.69 -0.55 -1.12
N ARG A 22 6.58 -1.30 -1.24
CA ARG A 22 6.41 -2.55 -0.46
C ARG A 22 7.43 -3.60 -0.88
N ALA A 23 7.70 -3.73 -2.17
CA ALA A 23 8.73 -4.63 -2.67
C ALA A 23 10.13 -4.26 -2.13
N LEU A 24 10.47 -2.97 -2.06
CA LEU A 24 11.76 -2.53 -1.51
C LEU A 24 11.87 -2.88 -0.02
N HIS A 25 10.85 -2.60 0.78
CA HIS A 25 10.85 -2.93 2.21
C HIS A 25 10.96 -4.43 2.47
N THR A 26 10.31 -5.26 1.65
CA THR A 26 10.44 -6.72 1.79
C THR A 26 11.83 -7.23 1.42
N ILE A 27 12.44 -6.68 0.36
CA ILE A 27 13.84 -6.98 0.01
C ILE A 27 14.78 -6.59 1.15
N GLN A 28 14.65 -5.38 1.70
CA GLN A 28 15.47 -4.91 2.82
C GLN A 28 15.34 -5.81 4.05
N HIS A 29 14.10 -6.16 4.41
CA HIS A 29 13.83 -7.03 5.55
C HIS A 29 14.47 -8.41 5.37
N GLU A 30 14.28 -9.05 4.22
CA GLU A 30 14.86 -10.37 3.93
C GLU A 30 16.40 -10.33 3.88
N MET A 31 16.99 -9.29 3.27
CA MET A 31 18.44 -9.11 3.25
C MET A 31 19.02 -8.89 4.63
N MET A 32 18.36 -8.12 5.48
CA MET A 32 18.81 -7.89 6.85
C MET A 32 18.79 -9.17 7.68
N TRP A 33 17.73 -9.99 7.54
CA TRP A 33 17.69 -11.32 8.15
C TRP A 33 18.74 -12.27 7.60
N ALA A 34 19.00 -12.24 6.29
CA ALA A 34 20.03 -13.07 5.67
C ALA A 34 21.43 -12.69 6.18
N ALA A 35 21.73 -11.40 6.32
CA ALA A 35 23.01 -10.92 6.84
C ALA A 35 23.24 -11.28 8.32
N LEU A 36 22.17 -11.26 9.13
CA LEU A 36 22.24 -11.64 10.55
C LEU A 36 22.35 -13.15 10.77
N THR A 37 21.97 -13.97 9.79
CA THR A 37 21.97 -15.43 9.95
C THR A 37 23.36 -15.99 9.64
N PRO A 38 24.09 -16.59 10.60
CA PRO A 38 25.47 -17.06 10.41
C PRO A 38 25.58 -18.35 9.55
N ALA A 39 24.51 -18.77 8.89
CA ALA A 39 24.43 -20.01 8.12
C ALA A 39 24.33 -19.72 6.62
N TYR A 40 25.47 -19.60 5.95
CA TYR A 40 25.56 -19.40 4.49
C TYR A 40 24.78 -20.45 3.68
N ALA A 41 24.69 -21.69 4.19
CA ALA A 41 23.91 -22.76 3.57
C ALA A 41 22.40 -22.45 3.45
N LYS A 42 21.86 -21.52 4.25
CA LYS A 42 20.44 -21.14 4.24
C LYS A 42 20.12 -19.99 3.29
N LEU A 43 21.14 -19.35 2.70
CA LEU A 43 20.98 -18.25 1.75
C LEU A 43 20.07 -18.59 0.56
N PRO A 44 20.21 -19.74 -0.14
CA PRO A 44 19.31 -20.07 -1.26
C PRO A 44 17.85 -20.17 -0.82
N ALA A 45 17.56 -20.73 0.36
CA ALA A 45 16.22 -20.80 0.91
C ALA A 45 15.65 -19.39 1.22
N CYS A 46 16.47 -18.48 1.76
CA CYS A 46 16.07 -17.09 1.98
C CYS A 46 15.74 -16.37 0.67
N LEU A 47 16.51 -16.60 -0.40
CA LEU A 47 16.24 -16.02 -1.72
C LEU A 47 14.96 -16.57 -2.35
N GLN A 48 14.69 -17.87 -2.20
CA GLN A 48 13.41 -18.48 -2.64
C GLN A 48 12.24 -17.83 -1.89
N ARG A 49 12.33 -17.74 -0.56
CA ARG A 49 11.33 -17.07 0.27
C ARG A 49 11.09 -15.62 -0.15
N LEU A 50 12.16 -14.86 -0.43
CA LEU A 50 12.05 -13.48 -0.92
C LEU A 50 11.26 -13.44 -2.24
N ARG A 51 11.57 -14.31 -3.20
CA ARG A 51 10.85 -14.39 -4.49
C ARG A 51 9.37 -14.70 -4.27
N ASP A 52 9.05 -15.64 -3.40
CA ASP A 52 7.66 -16.02 -3.12
C ASP A 52 6.88 -14.88 -2.44
N ARG A 53 7.52 -14.15 -1.52
CA ARG A 53 6.92 -12.95 -0.90
C ARG A 53 6.69 -11.83 -1.91
N LEU A 54 7.58 -11.66 -2.89
CA LEU A 54 7.38 -10.66 -3.94
C LEU A 54 6.18 -11.01 -4.84
N LYS A 55 5.95 -12.29 -5.13
CA LYS A 55 4.79 -12.76 -5.91
C LYS A 55 3.46 -12.48 -5.20
N SER A 56 3.44 -12.51 -3.86
CA SER A 56 2.24 -12.26 -3.05
C SER A 56 1.97 -10.79 -2.72
N LEU A 57 2.69 -9.85 -3.35
CA LEU A 57 2.52 -8.40 -3.15
C LEU A 57 1.83 -7.65 -4.31
N PRO A 58 0.82 -8.20 -5.01
CA PRO A 58 0.05 -7.39 -5.94
C PRO A 58 -0.66 -6.26 -5.18
N ASN A 59 -0.73 -5.11 -5.82
CA ASN A 59 -1.38 -3.93 -5.28
C ASN A 59 -2.88 -4.08 -5.53
N GLU A 60 -3.54 -4.86 -4.68
CA GLU A 60 -4.98 -5.03 -4.72
C GLU A 60 -5.64 -3.66 -4.57
N LYS A 61 -6.43 -3.27 -5.57
CA LYS A 61 -7.25 -2.08 -5.45
C LYS A 61 -8.27 -2.35 -4.36
N ARG A 62 -8.23 -1.55 -3.30
CA ARG A 62 -9.23 -1.62 -2.24
C ARG A 62 -10.61 -1.50 -2.89
N PRO A 63 -11.55 -2.42 -2.63
CA PRO A 63 -12.87 -2.35 -3.21
C PRO A 63 -13.46 -0.98 -2.90
N GLY A 64 -14.10 -0.40 -3.92
CA GLY A 64 -14.83 0.85 -3.77
C GLY A 64 -15.87 0.74 -2.66
N ARG A 65 -16.31 1.88 -2.14
CA ARG A 65 -17.40 1.89 -1.18
C ARG A 65 -18.68 1.47 -1.92
N ALA A 66 -19.40 0.48 -1.39
CA ALA A 66 -20.67 0.04 -1.97
C ALA A 66 -21.82 1.01 -1.69
N CYS A 67 -21.72 1.80 -0.62
CA CYS A 67 -22.73 2.75 -0.18
C CYS A 67 -22.27 4.20 -0.37
N ASP A 68 -23.22 5.10 -0.62
CA ASP A 68 -22.93 6.52 -0.74
C ASP A 68 -22.41 7.12 0.58
N ARG A 69 -21.65 8.21 0.47
CA ARG A 69 -21.18 8.96 1.64
C ARG A 69 -22.36 9.69 2.29
N VAL A 70 -23.00 9.03 3.25
CA VAL A 70 -24.02 9.68 4.07
C VAL A 70 -23.34 10.50 5.17
N VAL A 71 -23.66 11.78 5.24
CA VAL A 71 -23.25 12.64 6.36
C VAL A 71 -24.18 12.36 7.53
N LYS A 72 -23.63 11.90 8.67
CA LYS A 72 -24.41 11.52 9.86
C LYS A 72 -25.33 12.65 10.38
N SER A 73 -24.94 13.90 10.19
CA SER A 73 -25.77 15.07 10.50
C SER A 73 -25.37 16.26 9.64
N ARG A 74 -26.34 17.13 9.31
CA ARG A 74 -26.03 18.39 8.62
C ARG A 74 -25.19 19.29 9.54
N PRO A 75 -24.19 20.03 9.01
CA PRO A 75 -23.45 20.99 9.81
C PRO A 75 -24.41 22.05 10.35
N LYS A 76 -24.48 22.19 11.68
CA LYS A 76 -25.32 23.19 12.34
C LYS A 76 -24.67 24.56 12.15
N ARG A 77 -25.18 25.36 11.21
CA ARG A 77 -24.74 26.75 11.04
C ARG A 77 -25.27 27.57 12.21
N TYR A 78 -24.41 28.39 12.82
CA TYR A 78 -24.83 29.35 13.84
C TYR A 78 -25.91 30.28 13.26
N THR A 79 -26.86 30.71 14.09
CA THR A 79 -27.86 31.70 13.71
C THR A 79 -27.15 33.02 13.42
N VAL A 80 -27.04 33.37 12.13
CA VAL A 80 -26.52 34.69 11.72
C VAL A 80 -27.58 35.72 12.11
N ARG A 81 -27.21 36.65 13.00
CA ARG A 81 -28.06 37.79 13.33
C ARG A 81 -27.97 38.79 12.19
N TYR A 82 -29.03 38.93 11.42
CA TYR A 82 -29.18 40.04 10.49
C TYR A 82 -29.60 41.27 11.32
N LEU A 83 -28.71 42.28 11.39
CA LEU A 83 -29.09 43.59 11.91
C LEU A 83 -29.81 44.31 10.77
N ASN A 84 -31.13 44.48 10.89
CA ASN A 84 -31.84 45.38 10.00
C ASN A 84 -31.33 46.80 10.28
N LYS A 85 -30.76 47.43 9.26
CA LYS A 85 -30.34 48.82 9.32
C LYS A 85 -31.60 49.65 9.08
N ASP A 86 -32.13 50.28 10.13
CA ASP A 86 -33.22 51.25 9.98
C ASP A 86 -32.67 52.46 9.22
N ILE A 87 -33.21 52.69 8.02
CA ILE A 87 -32.94 53.85 7.19
C ILE A 87 -34.03 54.87 7.54
N ASN A 88 -33.78 55.67 8.56
CA ASN A 88 -34.50 56.93 8.81
C ASN A 88 -33.55 58.10 8.55
#